data_AF-A0A1H5A156-F1
#
_entry.id   AF-A0A1H5A156-F1
#
_cell.length_a   1.000
_cell.length_b   1.000
_cell.length_c   1.000
_cell.angle_alpha   90.00
_cell.angle_beta   90.00
_cell.angle_gamma   90.00
#
_symmetry.space_group_name_H-M   'P 1'
#
loop_
_entity.id
_entity.type
_entity.pdbx_description
1 polymer ?
#
loop_
_entity_poly.entity_id
_entity_poly.type
_entity_poly.pdbx_seq_one_letter_code
_entity_poly.pdbx_strand_id
1 'polypeptide(L)'
;MKKLATITLVENSVGRNQAKTFIAQTVEIHHEADTIAQGADGRISTAHHPSKIFWFGGAAKDLANITTVKIVGNHGEVFVDGELNNTYGGPLDIAGGVAFSIHRT
;
A
#
# COMPACT_ATOMS: atom_id res chain seq x y z
N MET A 1 -0.10 0.51 -14.41
CA MET A 1 -1.12 -0.37 -15.05
C MET A 1 -2.22 -0.66 -14.05
N LYS A 2 -3.48 -0.45 -14.44
CA LYS A 2 -4.65 -0.69 -13.60
C LYS A 2 -4.95 -2.18 -13.46
N LYS A 3 -5.35 -2.59 -12.26
CA LYS A 3 -5.65 -3.97 -11.89
C LYS A 3 -6.95 -4.01 -11.08
N LEU A 4 -7.71 -5.09 -11.23
CA LEU A 4 -8.82 -5.40 -10.32
C LEU A 4 -8.28 -6.20 -9.13
N ALA A 5 -8.64 -5.79 -7.93
CA ALA A 5 -8.14 -6.37 -6.69
C ALA A 5 -9.17 -6.28 -5.55
N THR A 6 -8.95 -7.11 -4.54
CA THR A 6 -9.55 -6.98 -3.23
C THR A 6 -8.59 -6.21 -2.34
N ILE A 7 -9.09 -5.17 -1.67
CA ILE A 7 -8.33 -4.34 -0.74
C ILE A 7 -8.81 -4.65 0.67
N THR A 8 -7.89 -5.05 1.54
CA THR A 8 -8.12 -5.23 2.97
C THR A 8 -7.37 -4.15 3.73
N LEU A 9 -8.09 -3.39 4.55
CA LEU A 9 -7.57 -2.33 5.40
C LEU A 9 -7.64 -2.79 6.86
N VAL A 10 -6.52 -2.71 7.57
CA VAL A 10 -6.44 -3.07 8.98
C VAL A 10 -6.09 -1.83 9.79
N GLU A 11 -6.95 -1.51 10.76
CA GLU A 11 -6.75 -0.38 11.66
C GLU A 11 -5.65 -0.65 12.69
N ASN A 12 -4.98 0.42 13.12
CA ASN A 12 -4.12 0.36 14.29
C ASN A 12 -5.00 0.23 15.53
N SER A 13 -5.10 -0.96 16.11
CA SER A 13 -5.73 -1.03 17.42
C SER A 13 -5.24 -2.21 18.25
N VAL A 14 -4.82 -1.82 19.45
CA VAL A 14 -4.68 -2.61 20.68
C VAL A 14 -6.03 -3.24 21.12
N GLY A 15 -7.11 -3.07 20.35
CA GLY A 15 -8.44 -3.66 20.53
C GLY A 15 -9.01 -4.22 19.22
N ARG A 16 -9.99 -5.13 19.35
CA ARG A 16 -10.59 -5.99 18.31
C ARG A 16 -11.34 -5.25 17.17
N ASN A 17 -10.72 -4.32 16.46
CA ASN A 17 -11.34 -3.73 15.28
C ASN A 17 -11.23 -4.70 14.09
N GLN A 18 -12.35 -4.93 13.41
CA GLN A 18 -12.40 -5.81 12.24
C GLN A 18 -11.76 -5.13 11.03
N ALA A 19 -11.01 -5.91 10.25
CA ALA A 19 -10.49 -5.46 8.96
C ALA A 19 -11.64 -5.10 8.01
N LYS A 20 -11.48 -4.02 7.25
CA LYS A 20 -12.43 -3.60 6.21
C LYS A 20 -11.98 -4.18 4.87
N THR A 21 -12.88 -4.84 4.16
CA THR A 21 -12.57 -5.46 2.86
C THR A 21 -13.43 -4.86 1.76
N PHE A 22 -12.78 -4.46 0.68
CA PHE A 22 -13.40 -3.91 -0.52
C PHE A 22 -13.07 -4.82 -1.70
N ILE A 23 -14.09 -5.43 -2.30
CA ILE A 23 -13.95 -6.37 -3.42
C ILE A 23 -14.07 -5.66 -4.77
N ALA A 24 -13.48 -6.26 -5.81
CA ALA A 24 -13.56 -5.77 -7.19
C ALA A 24 -13.16 -4.30 -7.38
N GLN A 25 -12.17 -3.84 -6.60
CA GLN A 25 -11.66 -2.48 -6.65
C GLN A 25 -10.64 -2.33 -7.76
N THR A 26 -10.63 -1.16 -8.42
CA THR A 26 -9.60 -0.84 -9.39
C THR A 26 -8.46 -0.12 -8.69
N VAL A 27 -7.25 -0.67 -8.81
CA VAL A 27 -6.03 -0.10 -8.25
C VAL A 27 -4.97 0.04 -9.32
N GLU A 28 -4.13 1.05 -9.19
CA GLU A 28 -2.90 1.18 -9.94
C GLU A 28 -1.73 1.31 -8.98
N ILE A 29 -0.70 0.50 -9.23
CA ILE A 29 0.42 0.31 -8.32
C ILE A 29 1.70 0.66 -9.06
N HIS A 30 2.47 1.58 -8.48
CA HIS A 30 3.76 2.02 -8.99
C HIS A 30 4.82 1.68 -7.95
N HIS A 31 5.69 0.75 -8.32
CA HIS A 31 6.85 0.37 -7.52
C HIS A 31 8.07 1.13 -8.04
N GLU A 32 8.71 1.89 -7.18
CA GLU A 32 10.04 2.41 -7.45
C GLU A 32 11.07 1.28 -7.24
N ALA A 33 12.12 1.26 -8.07
CA ALA A 33 13.18 0.26 -7.96
C ALA A 33 13.93 0.43 -6.64
N ASP A 34 14.22 -0.68 -5.97
CA ASP A 34 14.99 -0.65 -4.73
C ASP A 34 16.45 -0.25 -5.00
N THR A 35 17.04 0.49 -4.06
CA THR A 35 18.45 0.86 -4.16
C THR A 35 19.30 -0.26 -3.57
N ILE A 36 20.15 -0.87 -4.38
CA ILE A 36 21.08 -1.91 -3.96
C ILE A 36 22.51 -1.36 -4.09
N ALA A 37 23.27 -1.40 -3.00
CA ALA A 37 24.66 -0.94 -2.99
C ALA A 37 25.56 -1.97 -2.28
N GLN A 38 26.75 -2.21 -2.81
CA GLN A 38 27.77 -3.02 -2.15
C GLN A 38 28.82 -2.12 -1.51
N GLY A 39 29.02 -2.28 -0.20
CA GLY A 39 30.05 -1.60 0.55
C GLY A 39 31.46 -2.10 0.22
N ALA A 40 32.48 -1.31 0.58
CA ALA A 40 33.88 -1.71 0.44
C ALA A 40 34.25 -2.94 1.31
N ASP A 41 33.45 -3.24 2.33
CA ASP A 41 33.56 -4.45 3.16
C ASP A 41 32.89 -5.69 2.52
N GLY A 42 32.36 -5.54 1.31
CA GLY A 42 31.68 -6.59 0.56
C GLY A 42 30.21 -6.79 0.92
N ARG A 43 29.67 -6.08 1.92
CA ARG A 43 28.26 -6.23 2.33
C ARG A 43 27.32 -5.54 1.36
N ILE A 44 26.21 -6.21 1.04
CA ILE A 44 25.13 -5.65 0.23
C ILE A 44 24.13 -4.97 1.16
N SER A 45 23.84 -3.71 0.89
CA SER A 45 22.77 -2.94 1.52
C SER A 45 21.64 -2.73 0.51
N THR A 46 20.40 -3.00 0.93
CA THR A 46 19.21 -2.79 0.12
C THR A 46 18.31 -1.79 0.82
N ALA A 47 17.94 -0.71 0.14
CA ALA A 47 16.94 0.24 0.59
C ALA A 47 15.67 0.09 -0.25
N HIS A 48 14.57 -0.27 0.42
CA HIS A 48 13.27 -0.44 -0.23
C HIS A 48 12.56 0.89 -0.38
N HIS A 49 12.05 1.17 -1.58
CA HIS A 49 11.27 2.38 -1.82
C HIS A 49 9.77 2.10 -1.62
N PRO A 50 9.02 3.07 -1.02
CA PRO A 50 7.58 2.97 -0.89
C PRO A 50 6.90 2.78 -2.24
N SER A 51 5.84 1.99 -2.25
CA SER A 51 5.01 1.82 -3.45
C SER A 51 3.89 2.86 -3.44
N LYS A 52 3.70 3.56 -4.55
CA LYS A 52 2.57 4.49 -4.72
C LYS A 52 1.35 3.72 -5.24
N ILE A 53 0.23 3.89 -4.56
CA ILE A 53 -1.04 3.25 -4.87
C ILE A 53 -2.05 4.33 -5.23
N PHE A 54 -2.74 4.11 -6.34
CA PHE A 54 -3.92 4.85 -6.74
C PHE A 54 -5.11 3.91 -6.67
N TRP A 55 -6.00 4.14 -5.70
CA TRP A 55 -7.23 3.38 -5.56
C TRP A 55 -8.41 4.19 -6.09
N PHE A 56 -8.95 3.74 -7.23
CA PHE A 56 -10.11 4.38 -7.86
C PHE A 56 -11.39 4.01 -7.11
N GLY A 57 -12.22 5.00 -6.80
CA GLY A 57 -13.46 4.84 -6.04
C GLY A 57 -13.30 4.80 -4.52
N GLY A 58 -12.07 4.71 -4.00
CA GLY A 58 -11.79 4.89 -2.57
C GLY A 58 -11.67 6.36 -2.18
N ALA A 59 -11.68 6.63 -0.88
CA ALA A 59 -11.46 7.97 -0.33
C ALA A 59 -10.40 7.96 0.79
N ALA A 60 -9.72 9.09 0.98
CA ALA A 60 -8.71 9.27 2.03
C ALA A 60 -9.26 8.99 3.44
N LYS A 61 -10.54 9.30 3.67
CA LYS A 61 -11.24 8.97 4.93
C LYS A 61 -11.31 7.46 5.21
N ASP A 62 -11.31 6.61 4.20
CA ASP A 62 -11.36 5.15 4.37
C ASP A 62 -10.02 4.61 4.87
N LEU A 63 -8.95 5.38 4.67
CA LEU A 63 -7.59 5.11 5.13
C LEU A 63 -7.26 5.80 6.46
N ALA A 64 -8.21 6.54 7.04
CA ALA A 64 -8.04 7.13 8.37
C ALA A 64 -7.88 6.02 9.42
N ASN A 65 -6.84 6.12 10.25
CA ASN A 65 -6.47 5.14 11.28
C ASN A 65 -6.07 3.75 10.77
N ILE A 66 -5.84 3.59 9.46
CA ILE A 66 -5.32 2.36 8.89
C ILE A 66 -3.80 2.29 9.07
N THR A 67 -3.30 1.15 9.53
CA THR A 67 -1.87 0.84 9.60
C THR A 67 -1.43 -0.09 8.51
N THR A 68 -2.22 -1.11 8.21
CA THR A 68 -1.82 -2.15 7.25
C THR A 68 -2.79 -2.18 6.10
N VAL A 69 -2.24 -2.24 4.89
CA VAL A 69 -2.99 -2.36 3.66
C VAL A 69 -2.52 -3.58 2.92
N LYS A 70 -3.47 -4.46 2.60
CA LYS A 70 -3.24 -5.64 1.78
C LYS A 70 -4.08 -5.56 0.52
N ILE A 71 -3.46 -5.76 -0.63
CA ILE A 71 -4.08 -5.71 -1.95
C ILE A 71 -3.81 -7.04 -2.64
N VAL A 72 -4.88 -7.80 -2.88
CA VAL A 72 -4.83 -9.13 -3.48
C VAL A 72 -5.58 -9.11 -4.80
N GLY A 73 -4.96 -9.58 -5.88
CA GLY A 73 -5.60 -9.72 -7.17
C GLY A 73 -6.64 -10.83 -7.21
N ASN A 74 -7.36 -10.90 -8.33
CA ASN A 74 -8.51 -11.79 -8.47
C ASN A 74 -8.15 -13.30 -8.44
N HIS A 75 -6.89 -13.67 -8.65
CA HIS A 75 -6.43 -15.06 -8.61
C HIS A 75 -5.65 -15.36 -7.31
N GLY A 76 -5.72 -14.49 -6.30
CA GLY A 76 -5.05 -14.67 -5.01
C GLY A 76 -3.62 -14.13 -4.96
N GLU A 77 -3.14 -13.50 -6.04
CA GLU A 77 -1.81 -12.89 -6.08
C GLU A 77 -1.74 -11.66 -5.15
N VAL A 78 -0.76 -11.64 -4.25
CA VAL A 78 -0.56 -10.47 -3.37
C VAL A 78 0.20 -9.41 -4.15
N PHE A 79 -0.46 -8.31 -4.48
CA PHE A 79 0.19 -7.17 -5.12
C PHE A 79 0.88 -6.27 -4.10
N VAL A 80 0.25 -6.08 -2.94
CA VAL A 80 0.83 -5.33 -1.83
C VAL A 80 0.41 -5.96 -0.52
N ASP A 81 1.36 -6.04 0.41
CA ASP A 81 1.13 -6.32 1.82
C ASP A 81 2.16 -5.46 2.57
N GLY A 82 1.69 -4.50 3.36
CA GLY A 82 2.60 -3.57 4.01
C GLY A 82 1.92 -2.45 4.78
N GLU A 83 2.74 -1.58 5.32
CA GLU A 83 2.30 -0.50 6.20
C GLU A 83 1.98 0.78 5.43
N LEU A 84 0.85 1.39 5.75
CA LEU A 84 0.45 2.68 5.21
C LEU A 84 1.43 3.76 5.70
N ASN A 85 2.04 4.47 4.76
CA ASN A 85 2.89 5.62 5.07
C ASN A 85 2.01 6.82 5.46
N ASN A 86 1.81 7.01 6.76
CA ASN A 86 1.08 8.15 7.30
C ASN A 86 1.99 9.36 7.58
N THR A 87 3.31 9.20 7.54
CA THR A 87 4.28 10.22 7.98
C THR A 87 4.69 11.15 6.84
N TYR A 88 4.96 10.61 5.65
CA TYR A 88 5.48 11.36 4.50
C TYR A 88 4.65 11.07 3.26
N GLY A 89 3.67 11.93 2.96
CA GLY A 89 2.76 11.73 1.82
C GLY A 89 1.64 10.73 2.12
N GLY A 90 0.90 11.00 3.20
CA GLY A 90 -0.29 10.25 3.59
C GLY A 90 -1.41 10.28 2.54
N PRO A 91 -2.51 9.56 2.78
CA PRO A 91 -3.61 9.45 1.83
C PRO A 91 -4.15 10.81 1.39
N LEU A 92 -4.25 11.00 0.07
CA LEU A 92 -4.75 12.23 -0.55
C LEU A 92 -5.85 11.88 -1.55
N ASP A 93 -6.99 12.53 -1.43
CA ASP A 93 -8.06 12.42 -2.42
C ASP A 93 -7.60 12.99 -3.76
N ILE A 94 -7.85 12.24 -4.83
CA ILE A 94 -7.58 12.61 -6.21
C ILE A 94 -8.88 12.50 -7.02
N ALA A 95 -8.86 13.00 -8.26
CA ALA A 95 -10.02 12.89 -9.13
C ALA A 95 -10.42 11.41 -9.34
N GLY A 96 -11.56 11.02 -8.75
CA GLY A 96 -12.11 9.68 -8.85
C GLY A 96 -11.48 8.62 -7.94
N GLY A 97 -10.74 9.00 -6.89
CA GLY A 97 -10.16 8.03 -5.96
C GLY A 97 -9.24 8.63 -4.89
N VAL A 98 -8.35 7.80 -4.37
CA VAL A 98 -7.33 8.19 -3.37
C VAL A 98 -5.94 7.72 -3.81
N ALA A 99 -4.94 8.56 -3.57
CA ALA A 99 -3.52 8.24 -3.74
C ALA A 99 -2.85 8.11 -2.38
N PHE A 100 -2.03 7.08 -2.18
CA PHE A 100 -1.31 6.85 -0.92
C PHE A 100 -0.05 6.00 -1.15
N SER A 101 0.83 5.95 -0.16
CA SER A 101 2.07 5.18 -0.24
C SER A 101 2.12 4.07 0.80
N ILE A 102 2.70 2.93 0.43
CA ILE A 102 2.89 1.77 1.31
C ILE A 102 4.38 1.45 1.45
N HIS A 103 4.85 1.26 2.68
CA HIS A 103 6.13 0.64 2.97
C HIS A 103 6.00 -0.88 2.87
N ARG A 104 6.73 -1.47 1.91
CA ARG A 104 6.83 -2.92 1.79
C ARG A 104 7.75 -3.42 2.90
N THR A 105 7.26 -4.36 3.69
CA THR A 105 8.04 -5.13 4.68
C THR A 105 8.47 -6.47 4.11
#